data_AF-W9W1G6-F1
#
_entry.id   AF-W9W1G6-F1
#
_cell.length_a   1.000
_cell.length_b   1.000
_cell.length_c   1.000
_cell.angle_alpha   90.00
_cell.angle_beta   90.00
_cell.angle_gamma   90.00
#
_symmetry.space_group_name_H-M   'P 1'
#
loop_
_entity.id
_entity.type
_entity.pdbx_description
1 polymer ?
#
loop_
_entity_poly.entity_id
_entity_poly.type
_entity_poly.pdbx_seq_one_letter_code
_entity_poly.pdbx_strand_id
1 'polypeptide(L)'
;MARFQALTNAVLEAELDLLRERFGLGPNQKADLLREMAAIAGWAARQAEEGRVIEARRGEAVERLLHPALERLSRAAGRSVERFALNDAEVERLASILDKGFDPSPALRTALANLAQSPRRPPSLSWPGAD
;
A
#
# COMPACT_ATOMS: atom_id res chain seq x y z
N MET A 1 -28.21 23.99 -15.71
CA MET A 1 -27.91 22.82 -14.86
C MET A 1 -27.68 21.53 -15.64
N ALA A 2 -28.58 21.09 -16.53
CA ALA A 2 -28.43 19.83 -17.28
C ALA A 2 -27.14 19.71 -18.12
N ARG A 3 -26.70 20.81 -18.75
CA ARG A 3 -25.50 20.83 -19.60
C ARG A 3 -24.18 20.59 -18.84
N PHE A 4 -24.11 21.00 -17.57
CA PHE A 4 -22.91 20.85 -16.75
C PHE A 4 -22.79 19.41 -16.22
N GLN A 5 -23.91 18.80 -15.82
CA GLN A 5 -23.98 17.38 -15.43
C GLN A 5 -23.66 16.43 -16.58
N ALA A 6 -24.12 16.74 -17.80
CA ALA A 6 -23.78 15.96 -18.99
C ALA A 6 -22.27 15.97 -19.29
N LEU A 7 -21.61 17.11 -19.03
CA LEU A 7 -20.18 17.28 -19.28
C LEU A 7 -19.32 16.54 -18.24
N THR A 8 -19.70 16.58 -16.95
CA THR A 8 -19.03 15.78 -15.92
C THR A 8 -19.20 14.27 -16.14
N ASN A 9 -20.37 13.83 -16.58
CA ASN A 9 -20.59 12.42 -16.89
C ASN A 9 -19.77 11.95 -18.10
N ALA A 10 -19.66 12.77 -19.15
CA ALA A 10 -18.85 12.44 -20.32
C ALA A 10 -17.35 12.38 -20.00
N VAL A 11 -16.84 13.27 -19.15
CA VAL A 11 -15.45 13.24 -18.69
C VAL A 11 -15.18 12.00 -17.84
N LEU A 12 -16.09 11.69 -16.90
CA LEU A 12 -15.97 10.49 -16.08
C LEU A 12 -16.00 9.21 -16.91
N GLU A 13 -16.86 9.14 -17.92
CA GLU A 13 -16.93 7.98 -18.81
C GLU A 13 -15.63 7.81 -19.61
N ALA A 14 -15.05 8.90 -20.12
CA ALA A 14 -13.75 8.86 -20.79
C ALA A 14 -12.60 8.42 -19.86
N GLU A 15 -12.59 8.87 -18.61
CA GLU A 15 -11.60 8.43 -17.61
C GLU A 15 -11.75 6.94 -17.27
N LEU A 16 -12.99 6.46 -17.15
CA LEU A 16 -13.28 5.04 -16.93
C LEU A 16 -12.85 4.18 -18.12
N ASP A 17 -13.02 4.66 -19.35
CA ASP A 17 -12.55 3.95 -20.54
C ASP A 17 -11.02 3.88 -20.61
N LEU A 18 -10.32 4.96 -20.28
CA LEU A 18 -8.85 4.94 -20.16
C LEU A 18 -8.37 3.97 -19.08
N LEU A 19 -9.05 3.94 -17.93
CA LEU A 19 -8.76 2.99 -16.86
C LEU A 19 -9.02 1.56 -17.31
N ARG A 20 -10.17 1.30 -17.96
CA ARG A 20 -10.54 0.00 -18.52
C ARG A 20 -9.43 -0.55 -19.41
N GLU A 21 -8.95 0.27 -20.35
CA GLU A 21 -7.86 -0.11 -21.25
C GLU A 21 -6.56 -0.38 -20.49
N ARG A 22 -6.23 0.43 -19.47
CA ARG A 22 -5.04 0.22 -18.63
C ARG A 22 -5.10 -1.08 -17.82
N PHE A 23 -6.29 -1.50 -17.41
CA PHE A 23 -6.53 -2.78 -16.76
C PHE A 23 -6.63 -3.96 -17.75
N GLY A 24 -6.49 -3.71 -19.06
CA GLY A 24 -6.57 -4.75 -20.09
C GLY A 24 -7.99 -5.32 -20.29
N LEU A 25 -9.02 -4.57 -19.89
CA LEU A 25 -10.41 -5.01 -19.91
C LEU A 25 -11.09 -4.64 -21.24
N GLY A 26 -11.93 -5.55 -21.75
CA GLY A 26 -12.76 -5.34 -22.93
C GLY A 26 -13.88 -4.31 -22.70
N PRO A 27 -14.46 -3.73 -23.76
CA PRO A 27 -15.43 -2.62 -23.68
C PRO A 27 -16.71 -2.93 -22.89
N ASN A 28 -17.05 -4.21 -22.74
CA ASN A 28 -18.26 -4.65 -22.01
C ASN A 28 -17.96 -5.11 -20.57
N GLN A 29 -16.74 -4.95 -20.07
CA GLN A 29 -16.31 -5.39 -18.74
C GLN A 29 -16.36 -4.27 -17.69
N LYS A 30 -17.36 -3.38 -17.78
CA LYS A 30 -17.54 -2.28 -16.82
C LYS A 30 -17.73 -2.78 -15.38
N ALA A 31 -18.40 -3.91 -15.19
CA ALA A 31 -18.59 -4.53 -13.88
C ALA A 31 -17.27 -5.04 -13.27
N ASP A 32 -16.41 -5.64 -14.10
CA ASP A 32 -15.09 -6.11 -13.68
C ASP A 32 -14.18 -4.94 -13.33
N LEU A 33 -14.21 -3.86 -14.12
CA LEU A 33 -13.49 -2.62 -13.82
C LEU A 33 -13.89 -2.06 -12.44
N LEU A 34 -15.21 -1.96 -12.18
CA LEU A 34 -15.70 -1.46 -10.88
C LEU A 34 -15.30 -2.36 -9.73
N ARG A 35 -15.28 -3.68 -9.94
CA ARG A 35 -14.83 -4.65 -8.92
C ARG A 35 -13.34 -4.46 -8.60
N GLU A 36 -12.49 -4.34 -9.60
CA GLU A 36 -11.06 -4.10 -9.43
C GLU A 36 -10.79 -2.75 -8.76
N MET A 37 -11.46 -1.69 -9.21
CA MET A 37 -11.36 -0.37 -8.60
C MET A 37 -11.80 -0.39 -7.14
N ALA A 38 -12.91 -1.08 -6.81
CA ALA A 38 -13.38 -1.21 -5.44
C ALA A 38 -12.40 -2.00 -4.57
N ALA A 39 -11.77 -3.06 -5.10
CA ALA A 39 -10.76 -3.83 -4.38
C ALA A 39 -9.53 -2.98 -4.04
N ILE A 40 -9.01 -2.22 -5.02
CA ILE A 40 -7.88 -1.32 -4.83
C ILE A 40 -8.23 -0.18 -3.86
N ALA A 41 -9.39 0.46 -4.05
CA ALA A 41 -9.85 1.54 -3.17
C ALA A 41 -10.08 1.04 -1.73
N GLY A 42 -10.66 -0.15 -1.56
CA GLY A 42 -10.87 -0.78 -0.26
C GLY A 42 -9.57 -1.20 0.43
N TRP A 43 -8.55 -1.61 -0.34
CA TRP A 43 -7.21 -1.81 0.23
C TRP A 43 -6.59 -0.49 0.70
N ALA A 44 -6.63 0.55 -0.13
CA ALA A 44 -6.08 1.87 0.21
C ALA A 44 -6.78 2.48 1.43
N ALA A 45 -8.10 2.36 1.52
CA ALA A 45 -8.88 2.80 2.67
C ALA A 45 -8.41 2.12 3.96
N ARG A 46 -8.26 0.79 3.96
CA ARG A 46 -7.75 0.03 5.11
C ARG A 46 -6.33 0.44 5.51
N GLN A 47 -5.45 0.68 4.54
CA GLN A 47 -4.10 1.16 4.86
C GLN A 47 -4.14 2.54 5.54
N ALA A 48 -5.00 3.44 5.07
CA ALA A 48 -5.18 4.75 5.67
C ALA A 48 -5.79 4.67 7.08
N GLU A 49 -6.76 3.79 7.31
CA GLU A 49 -7.34 3.50 8.63
C GLU A 49 -6.31 2.95 9.62
N GLU A 50 -5.29 2.23 9.14
CA GLU A 50 -4.16 1.77 9.95
C GLU A 50 -3.09 2.85 10.16
N GLY A 51 -3.30 4.07 9.65
CA GLY A 51 -2.35 5.19 9.75
C GLY A 51 -1.15 5.07 8.82
N ARG A 52 -1.17 4.15 7.85
CA ARG A 52 -0.05 3.92 6.93
C ARG A 52 -0.06 4.95 5.80
N VAL A 53 1.15 5.28 5.32
CA VAL A 53 1.36 6.17 4.18
C VAL A 53 1.36 5.33 2.90
N ILE A 54 0.55 5.74 1.92
CA ILE A 54 0.51 5.13 0.60
C ILE A 54 1.42 5.94 -0.32
N GLU A 55 2.38 5.26 -0.95
CA GLU A 55 3.36 5.88 -1.84
C GLU A 55 3.34 5.18 -3.20
N ALA A 56 3.38 5.97 -4.27
CA ALA A 56 3.54 5.50 -5.63
C ALA A 56 5.02 5.65 -6.03
N ARG A 57 5.66 4.54 -6.37
CA ARG A 57 7.04 4.54 -6.87
C ARG A 57 7.06 4.57 -8.39
N ARG A 58 7.76 5.54 -8.96
CA ARG A 58 8.05 5.65 -10.39
C ARG A 58 9.56 5.75 -10.60
N GLY A 59 10.21 4.60 -10.80
CA GLY A 59 11.67 4.52 -10.85
C GLY A 59 12.28 4.86 -9.49
N GLU A 60 13.11 5.90 -9.43
CA GLU A 60 13.68 6.42 -8.18
C GLU A 60 12.78 7.44 -7.47
N ALA A 61 11.75 7.97 -8.15
CA ALA A 61 10.83 8.90 -7.55
C ALA A 61 9.78 8.15 -6.70
N VAL A 62 9.61 8.61 -5.47
CA VAL A 62 8.54 8.16 -4.57
C VAL A 62 7.63 9.34 -4.30
N GLU A 63 6.37 9.21 -4.68
CA GLU A 63 5.36 10.25 -4.47
C GLU A 63 4.27 9.74 -3.53
N ARG A 64 4.01 10.50 -2.46
CA ARG A 64 2.94 10.16 -1.52
C ARG A 64 1.58 10.42 -2.15
N LEU A 65 0.68 9.44 -2.06
CA LEU A 65 -0.70 9.62 -2.47
C LEU A 65 -1.43 10.51 -1.46
N LEU A 66 -1.74 11.74 -1.87
CA LEU A 66 -2.52 12.69 -1.10
C LEU A 66 -3.95 12.71 -1.63
N HIS A 67 -4.92 12.33 -0.78
CA HIS A 67 -6.33 12.36 -1.16
C HIS A 67 -7.22 12.68 0.06
N PRO A 68 -8.18 13.63 -0.03
CA PRO A 68 -8.99 14.05 1.12
C PRO A 68 -9.77 12.92 1.80
N ALA A 69 -10.19 11.89 1.06
CA ALA A 69 -10.85 10.73 1.64
C ALA A 69 -9.90 9.89 2.52
N LEU A 70 -8.65 9.69 2.07
CA LEU A 70 -7.65 8.94 2.82
C LEU A 70 -7.18 9.72 4.06
N GLU A 71 -7.04 11.04 3.95
CA GLU A 71 -6.70 11.90 5.10
C GLU A 71 -7.76 11.85 6.20
N ARG A 72 -9.05 11.82 5.83
CA ARG A 72 -10.13 11.69 6.80
C ARG A 72 -10.06 10.34 7.53
N LEU A 73 -9.81 9.26 6.80
CA LEU A 73 -9.64 7.92 7.37
C LEU A 73 -8.43 7.86 8.30
N SER A 74 -7.29 8.42 7.90
CA SER A 74 -6.07 8.43 8.71
C SER A 74 -6.19 9.32 9.96
N ARG A 75 -6.96 10.42 9.89
CA ARG A 75 -7.22 11.26 11.07
C ARG A 75 -8.15 10.56 12.07
N ALA A 76 -9.13 9.81 11.58
CA ALA A 76 -10.01 9.00 12.42
C ALA A 76 -9.27 7.85 13.12
N ALA A 77 -8.18 7.35 12.52
CA ALA A 77 -7.34 6.30 13.09
C ALA A 77 -6.67 6.67 14.42
N GLY A 78 -6.61 7.97 14.78
CA GLY A 78 -6.34 8.40 16.15
C GLY A 78 -5.11 7.76 16.79
N ARG A 79 -4.04 7.51 16.03
CA ARG A 79 -2.76 7.05 16.58
C ARG A 79 -1.64 7.77 15.87
N SER A 80 -1.07 8.70 16.64
CA SER A 80 0.35 8.98 16.64
C SER A 80 1.11 7.75 16.14
N VAL A 81 1.79 7.88 15.00
CA VAL A 81 3.04 7.13 14.84
C VAL A 81 3.91 7.72 15.94
N GLU A 82 3.81 7.17 17.16
CA GLU A 82 4.67 7.58 18.25
C GLU A 82 6.07 7.33 17.71
N ARG A 83 6.79 8.42 17.42
CA ARG A 83 8.23 8.33 17.21
C ARG A 83 8.71 7.51 18.38
N PHE A 84 9.26 6.34 18.09
CA PHE A 84 9.82 5.45 19.08
C PHE A 84 11.01 6.20 19.69
N ALA A 85 10.73 6.98 20.73
CA ALA A 85 11.69 7.79 21.44
C ALA A 85 12.11 6.97 22.65
N LEU A 86 13.31 6.42 22.58
CA LEU A 86 13.91 5.73 23.71
C LEU A 86 14.18 6.77 24.79
N ASN A 87 13.83 6.47 26.04
CA ASN A 87 14.30 7.26 27.17
C ASN A 87 15.80 6.97 27.43
N ASP A 88 16.47 7.81 28.21
CA ASP A 88 17.91 7.70 28.45
C ASP A 88 18.32 6.31 28.97
N ALA A 89 17.51 5.70 29.84
CA ALA A 89 17.76 4.36 30.38
C ALA A 89 17.61 3.26 29.30
N GLU A 90 16.69 3.44 28.36
CA GLU A 90 16.53 2.54 27.21
C GLU A 90 17.64 2.72 26.18
N VAL A 91 18.13 3.95 25.99
CA VAL A 91 19.31 4.23 25.15
C VAL A 91 20.55 3.56 25.74
N GLU A 92 20.79 3.69 27.04
CA GLU A 92 21.91 3.02 27.72
C GLU A 92 21.80 1.50 27.66
N ARG A 93 20.57 0.96 27.83
CA ARG A 93 20.33 -0.47 27.71
C ARG A 93 20.57 -0.96 26.28
N LEU A 94 20.12 -0.21 25.29
CA LEU A 94 20.35 -0.53 23.88
C LEU A 94 21.84 -0.47 23.54
N ALA A 95 22.56 0.56 24.00
CA ALA A 95 24.01 0.68 23.84
C ALA A 95 24.74 -0.52 24.46
N SER A 96 24.37 -0.93 25.68
CA SER A 96 24.93 -2.12 26.33
C SER A 96 24.67 -3.42 25.57
N ILE A 97 23.51 -3.54 24.92
CA ILE A 97 23.17 -4.71 24.08
C ILE A 97 24.00 -4.71 22.79
N LEU A 98 24.20 -3.55 22.18
CA LEU A 98 24.98 -3.41 20.95
C LEU A 98 26.49 -3.59 21.20
N ASP A 99 27.01 -3.07 22.31
CA ASP A 99 28.42 -3.20 22.70
C ASP A 99 28.83 -4.64 23.02
N LYS A 100 27.89 -5.48 23.46
CA LYS A 100 28.12 -6.91 23.70
C LYS A 100 28.34 -7.71 22.41
N GLY A 101 28.16 -7.08 21.25
CA GLY A 101 28.20 -7.72 19.95
C GLY A 101 26.88 -8.45 19.66
N PHE A 102 26.37 -8.26 18.46
CA PHE A 102 25.20 -8.96 17.98
C PHE A 102 25.61 -10.35 17.46
N ASP A 103 25.38 -11.41 18.24
CA ASP A 103 25.45 -12.80 17.77
C ASP A 103 24.03 -13.33 17.50
N PRO A 104 23.47 -13.11 16.30
CA PRO A 104 22.13 -13.55 15.97
C PRO A 104 22.01 -15.07 16.10
N SER A 105 20.86 -15.55 16.59
CA SER A 105 20.60 -16.98 16.60
C SER A 105 20.76 -17.57 15.18
N PRO A 106 21.14 -18.85 15.04
CA PRO A 106 21.28 -19.49 13.73
C PRO A 106 20.02 -19.34 12.86
N ALA A 107 18.83 -19.39 13.47
CA ALA A 107 17.55 -19.15 12.80
C ALA A 107 17.43 -17.73 12.22
N LEU A 108 17.87 -16.72 12.96
CA LEU A 108 17.83 -15.33 12.51
C LEU A 108 18.86 -15.06 11.42
N ARG A 109 20.06 -15.67 11.49
CA ARG A 109 21.06 -15.63 10.40
C ARG A 109 20.50 -16.18 9.10
N THR A 110 19.83 -17.33 9.17
CA THR A 110 19.18 -17.95 8.00
C THR A 110 18.05 -17.07 7.46
N ALA A 111 17.22 -16.48 8.32
CA ALA A 111 16.15 -15.59 7.90
C ALA A 111 16.67 -14.32 7.20
N LEU A 112 17.73 -13.71 7.73
CA LEU A 112 18.39 -12.54 7.14
C LEU A 112 19.08 -12.90 5.82
N ALA A 113 19.76 -14.04 5.73
CA ALA A 113 20.34 -14.53 4.49
C ALA A 113 19.26 -14.78 3.41
N ASN A 114 18.12 -15.37 3.81
CA ASN A 114 16.97 -15.60 2.93
C ASN A 114 16.26 -14.29 2.52
N LEU A 115 16.42 -13.20 3.28
CA LEU A 115 15.93 -11.87 2.95
C LEU A 115 16.88 -11.13 2.01
N ALA A 116 18.18 -11.30 2.20
CA ALA A 116 19.23 -10.67 1.39
C ALA A 116 19.35 -11.28 -0.02
N GLN A 117 18.85 -12.50 -0.23
CA GLN A 117 18.79 -13.12 -1.56
C GLN A 117 17.64 -12.49 -2.39
N SER A 118 17.99 -11.52 -3.24
CA SER A 118 17.17 -11.13 -4.41
C SER A 118 17.33 -12.21 -5.47
N PRO A 119 16.31 -13.04 -5.79
CA PRO A 119 14.97 -12.58 -6.12
C PRO A 119 13.86 -13.44 -5.48
N ARG A 120 13.07 -12.87 -4.57
CA ARG A 120 11.81 -13.51 -4.19
C ARG A 120 10.80 -13.31 -5.32
N ARG A 121 10.50 -14.38 -6.06
CA ARG A 121 9.19 -14.47 -6.72
C ARG A 121 8.15 -14.68 -5.62
N PRO A 122 7.13 -13.82 -5.51
CA PRO A 122 6.02 -14.08 -4.61
C PRO A 122 5.40 -15.45 -4.95
N PRO A 123 4.91 -16.19 -3.94
CA PRO A 123 4.27 -17.49 -4.19
C PRO A 123 3.12 -17.30 -5.18
N SER A 124 3.04 -18.18 -6.18
CA SER A 124 1.93 -18.20 -7.14
C SER A 124 0.64 -18.50 -6.38
N LEU A 125 -0.21 -17.48 -6.24
CA LEU A 125 -1.55 -17.63 -5.69
C LEU A 125 -2.41 -18.33 -6.75
N SER A 126 -2.65 -19.63 -6.58
CA SER A 126 -3.72 -20.33 -7.29
C SER A 126 -4.99 -20.22 -6.47
N TRP A 127 -6.01 -19.57 -7.04
CA TRP A 127 -7.35 -19.59 -6.47
C TRP A 127 -7.97 -20.98 -6.69
N PRO A 128 -8.59 -21.61 -5.67
CA PRO A 128 -9.32 -22.85 -5.88
C PRO A 128 -10.58 -22.55 -6.70
N GLY A 129 -10.64 -23.05 -7.94
CA GLY A 129 -11.84 -22.97 -8.80
C GLY A 129 -11.64 -22.45 -10.23
N ALA A 130 -10.43 -22.46 -10.79
CA ALA A 130 -10.22 -22.21 -12.22
C ALA A 130 -10.08 -23.54 -12.98
N ASP A 131 -11.22 -24.21 -13.16
CA ASP A 131 -11.50 -25.07 -14.32
C ASP A 131 -12.57 -24.38 -15.17
#